data_AF-A0A9D4RKR7-F1
#
_entry.id   AF-A0A9D4RKR7-F1
#
_cell.length_a   1.000
_cell.length_b   1.000
_cell.length_c   1.000
_cell.angle_alpha   90.00
_cell.angle_beta   90.00
_cell.angle_gamma   90.00
#
_symmetry.space_group_name_H-M   'P 1'
#
loop_
_entity.id
_entity.type
_entity.pdbx_description
1 polymer ?
#
loop_
_entity_poly.entity_id
_entity_poly.type
_entity_poly.pdbx_seq_one_letter_code
_entity_poly.pdbx_strand_id
1 'polypeptide(L)'
;MNPEGDVPDDIGASLQNWHSIAVDYMVRCNLALGDNLKYLVYAALMDHKLQVSGGTEELQTDIKRFYAACSMSDILSQLRESRATQADHSPMGSIDMLTDLNTTQAESQAALTVSITEDSIKLDSSDCNLFCEEWAGKLAKAEYRENALRLKQIIDLLKLKFIQTMNVLKRLLRDAEKDFYTLYRTFLFLRDSGNNEILLHYVSTEGSSETAKVLVVLRDFIQEQTVQ
;
A
#
# COMPACT_ATOMS: atom_id res chain seq x y z
N MET A 1 38.50 -39.40 2.21
CA MET A 1 37.48 -39.02 3.20
C MET A 1 36.89 -37.69 2.77
N ASN A 2 35.71 -37.70 2.15
CA ASN A 2 34.97 -36.48 1.86
C ASN A 2 34.44 -35.90 3.17
N PRO A 3 34.58 -34.59 3.43
CA PRO A 3 33.78 -33.90 4.41
C PRO A 3 32.51 -33.41 3.70
N GLU A 4 31.53 -34.30 3.53
CA GLU A 4 30.17 -33.84 3.26
C GLU A 4 29.65 -33.28 4.58
N GLY A 5 29.75 -31.95 4.71
CA GLY A 5 29.05 -31.19 5.73
C GLY A 5 27.56 -31.38 5.49
N ASP A 6 26.95 -32.14 6.38
CA ASP A 6 25.52 -32.40 6.47
C ASP A 6 24.78 -31.04 6.43
N VAL A 7 24.22 -30.70 5.28
CA VAL A 7 23.35 -29.53 5.16
C VAL A 7 22.13 -29.85 6.01
N PRO A 8 21.74 -29.02 6.99
CA PRO A 8 20.56 -29.29 7.80
C PRO A 8 19.38 -29.63 6.89
N ASP A 9 18.77 -30.79 7.07
CA ASP A 9 17.65 -31.32 6.27
C ASP A 9 16.51 -30.29 6.10
N ASP A 10 16.41 -29.39 7.09
CA ASP A 10 15.48 -28.26 7.17
C ASP A 10 15.71 -27.20 6.06
N ILE A 11 16.97 -26.98 5.65
CA ILE A 11 17.34 -26.07 4.57
C ILE A 11 17.03 -26.70 3.21
N GLY A 12 17.25 -28.01 3.08
CA GLY A 12 16.89 -28.77 1.88
C GLY A 12 15.38 -28.76 1.63
N ALA A 13 14.59 -29.03 2.66
CA ALA A 13 13.13 -28.95 2.61
C ALA A 13 12.63 -27.51 2.35
N SER A 14 13.27 -26.51 2.97
CA SER A 14 12.95 -25.09 2.74
C SER A 14 13.26 -24.63 1.32
N LEU A 15 14.36 -25.10 0.72
CA LEU A 15 14.73 -24.82 -0.68
C LEU A 15 13.77 -25.50 -1.64
N GLN A 16 13.36 -26.73 -1.35
CA GLN A 16 12.42 -27.48 -2.18
C GLN A 16 11.01 -26.88 -2.15
N ASN A 17 10.60 -26.33 -1.01
CA ASN A 17 9.32 -25.62 -0.87
C ASN A 17 9.44 -24.11 -1.14
N TRP A 18 10.61 -23.62 -1.54
CA TRP A 18 10.88 -22.19 -1.69
C TRP A 18 9.97 -21.52 -2.72
N HIS A 19 9.69 -22.21 -3.84
CA HIS A 19 8.76 -21.72 -4.86
C HIS A 19 7.35 -21.51 -4.29
N SER A 20 6.88 -22.48 -3.48
CA SER A 20 5.57 -22.41 -2.82
C SER A 20 5.48 -21.27 -1.82
N ILE A 21 6.59 -21.02 -1.12
CA ILE A 21 6.74 -19.98 -0.10
C ILE A 21 6.86 -18.59 -0.75
N ALA A 22 7.59 -18.48 -1.86
CA ALA A 22 8.00 -17.21 -2.46
C ALA A 22 7.04 -16.69 -3.54
N VAL A 23 6.29 -17.57 -4.22
CA VAL A 23 5.45 -17.16 -5.36
C VAL A 23 4.04 -17.77 -5.29
N ASP A 24 3.89 -19.06 -4.98
CA ASP A 24 2.57 -19.72 -5.07
C ASP A 24 1.54 -19.21 -4.06
N TYR A 25 1.97 -18.58 -2.96
CA TYR A 25 1.06 -17.90 -2.03
C TYR A 25 0.17 -16.87 -2.74
N MET A 26 0.66 -16.27 -3.84
CA MET A 26 -0.12 -15.30 -4.62
C MET A 26 -1.29 -15.97 -5.33
N VAL A 27 -1.08 -17.16 -5.89
CA VAL A 27 -2.13 -17.94 -6.54
C VAL A 27 -3.13 -18.44 -5.49
N ARG A 28 -2.64 -18.98 -4.37
CA ARG A 28 -3.50 -19.44 -3.26
C ARG A 28 -4.35 -18.31 -2.70
N CYS A 29 -3.77 -17.13 -2.46
CA CYS A 29 -4.53 -15.95 -2.01
C CYS A 29 -5.54 -15.49 -3.04
N ASN A 30 -5.16 -15.43 -4.33
CA ASN A 30 -6.05 -14.97 -5.38
C ASN A 30 -7.27 -15.90 -5.55
N LEU A 31 -7.07 -17.21 -5.42
CA LEU A 31 -8.13 -18.21 -5.45
C LEU A 31 -9.01 -18.15 -4.20
N ALA A 32 -8.42 -18.02 -3.02
CA ALA A 32 -9.15 -18.03 -1.76
C ALA A 32 -9.94 -16.74 -1.52
N LEU A 33 -9.41 -15.58 -1.91
CA LEU A 33 -10.05 -14.29 -1.66
C LEU A 33 -10.96 -13.84 -2.81
N GLY A 34 -10.63 -14.14 -4.07
CA GLY A 34 -11.43 -13.75 -5.23
C GLY A 34 -11.81 -12.27 -5.21
N ASP A 35 -13.10 -11.97 -5.14
CA ASP A 35 -13.64 -10.60 -5.16
C ASP A 35 -13.24 -9.76 -3.92
N ASN A 36 -12.86 -10.42 -2.83
CA ASN A 36 -12.41 -9.74 -1.61
C ASN A 36 -11.01 -9.12 -1.72
N LEU A 37 -10.29 -9.42 -2.80
CA LEU A 37 -8.93 -8.93 -3.03
C LEU A 37 -8.87 -7.40 -3.06
N LYS A 38 -9.94 -6.76 -3.53
CA LYS A 38 -10.03 -5.29 -3.63
C LYS A 38 -9.97 -4.59 -2.27
N TYR A 39 -10.62 -5.17 -1.25
CA TYR A 39 -10.60 -4.66 0.11
C TYR A 39 -9.24 -4.92 0.78
N LEU A 40 -8.61 -6.06 0.49
CA LEU A 40 -7.27 -6.36 1.01
C LEU A 40 -6.20 -5.42 0.42
N VAL A 41 -6.25 -5.17 -0.88
CA VAL A 41 -5.35 -4.23 -1.57
C VAL A 41 -5.57 -2.81 -1.05
N TYR A 42 -6.82 -2.39 -0.88
CA TYR A 42 -7.15 -1.07 -0.32
C TYR A 42 -6.59 -0.90 1.10
N ALA A 43 -6.84 -1.86 1.99
CA ALA A 43 -6.31 -1.83 3.35
C ALA A 43 -4.77 -1.81 3.38
N ALA A 44 -4.12 -2.58 2.50
CA ALA A 44 -2.67 -2.62 2.39
C ALA A 44 -2.08 -1.28 1.96
N LEU A 45 -2.75 -0.60 1.03
CA LEU A 45 -2.34 0.73 0.61
C LEU A 45 -2.64 1.79 1.68
N MET A 46 -3.72 1.67 2.46
CA MET A 46 -4.05 2.57 3.57
C MET A 46 -3.25 2.33 4.86
N ASP A 47 -2.34 1.37 4.87
CA ASP A 47 -1.53 0.99 6.04
C ASP A 47 -2.38 0.59 7.27
N HIS A 48 -3.51 -0.08 7.02
CA HIS A 48 -4.37 -0.62 8.07
C HIS A 48 -3.68 -1.77 8.82
N LYS A 49 -4.08 -2.05 10.07
CA LYS A 49 -3.56 -3.22 10.78
C LYS A 49 -4.31 -4.47 10.33
N LEU A 50 -3.61 -5.41 9.70
CA LEU A 50 -4.21 -6.69 9.31
C LEU A 50 -4.34 -7.63 10.53
N GLN A 51 -5.57 -8.01 10.86
CA GLN A 51 -5.87 -9.06 11.83
C GLN A 51 -6.52 -10.24 11.11
N VAL A 52 -5.86 -11.39 11.07
CA VAL A 52 -6.43 -12.60 10.46
C VAL A 52 -6.87 -13.55 11.57
N SER A 53 -8.14 -13.98 11.54
CA SER A 53 -8.72 -14.91 12.51
C SER A 53 -9.36 -16.11 11.80
N GLY A 54 -9.21 -17.31 12.37
CA GLY A 54 -9.74 -18.56 11.81
C GLY A 54 -8.92 -19.17 10.66
N GLY A 55 -9.37 -20.29 10.12
CA GLY A 55 -8.73 -20.98 8.98
C GLY A 55 -7.40 -21.70 9.29
N THR A 56 -6.80 -22.27 8.24
CA THR A 56 -5.50 -22.96 8.29
C THR A 56 -4.35 -21.96 8.46
N GLU A 57 -3.33 -22.32 9.25
CA GLU A 57 -2.13 -21.49 9.47
C GLU A 57 -1.41 -21.11 8.16
N GLU A 58 -1.44 -22.00 7.16
CA GLU A 58 -0.88 -21.77 5.82
C GLU A 58 -1.60 -20.61 5.10
N LEU A 59 -2.93 -20.62 5.09
CA LEU A 59 -3.72 -19.56 4.46
C LEU A 59 -3.56 -18.22 5.18
N GLN A 60 -3.49 -18.23 6.52
CA GLN A 60 -3.21 -17.00 7.27
C GLN A 60 -1.84 -16.41 6.92
N THR A 61 -0.84 -17.27 6.75
CA THR A 61 0.52 -16.87 6.39
C THR A 61 0.56 -16.32 4.96
N ASP A 62 -0.12 -16.97 4.02
CA ASP A 62 -0.23 -16.50 2.65
C ASP A 62 -0.90 -15.12 2.57
N ILE A 63 -2.02 -14.91 3.28
CA ILE A 63 -2.73 -13.62 3.32
C ILE A 63 -1.84 -12.52 3.88
N LYS A 64 -1.11 -12.79 4.97
CA LYS A 64 -0.16 -11.83 5.55
C LYS A 64 0.96 -11.47 4.56
N ARG A 65 1.49 -12.46 3.83
CA ARG A 65 2.52 -12.22 2.79
C ARG A 65 1.97 -11.43 1.62
N PHE A 66 0.77 -11.76 1.15
CA PHE A 66 0.10 -11.02 0.09
C PHE A 66 -0.17 -9.57 0.49
N TYR A 67 -0.63 -9.36 1.73
CA TYR A 67 -0.83 -8.03 2.30
C TYR A 67 0.46 -7.22 2.32
N ALA A 68 1.54 -7.80 2.85
CA ALA A 68 2.87 -7.16 2.85
C ALA A 68 3.36 -6.87 1.42
N ALA A 69 3.13 -7.79 0.48
CA ALA A 69 3.48 -7.61 -0.92
C ALA A 69 2.74 -6.44 -1.59
N CYS A 70 1.53 -6.10 -1.13
CA CYS A 70 0.75 -4.96 -1.62
C CYS A 70 1.05 -3.66 -0.85
N SER A 71 1.47 -3.75 0.42
CA SER A 71 1.75 -2.59 1.26
C SER A 71 2.91 -1.73 0.75
N MET A 72 2.82 -0.43 1.01
CA MET A 72 3.84 0.57 0.74
C MET A 72 4.78 0.82 1.93
N SER A 73 4.58 0.13 3.06
CA SER A 73 5.35 0.30 4.30
C SER A 73 6.86 0.30 4.08
N ASP A 74 7.36 -0.64 3.27
CA ASP A 74 8.79 -0.80 3.00
C ASP A 74 9.36 0.36 2.15
N ILE A 75 8.56 0.89 1.24
CA ILE A 75 8.97 2.01 0.39
C ILE A 75 8.92 3.32 1.19
N LEU A 76 7.92 3.47 2.06
CA LEU A 76 7.80 4.61 2.94
C LEU A 76 8.93 4.66 3.98
N SER A 77 9.29 3.53 4.59
CA SER A 77 10.41 3.46 5.54
C SER A 77 11.72 3.83 4.86
N GLN A 78 12.00 3.27 3.68
CA GLN A 78 13.19 3.60 2.89
C GLN A 78 13.23 5.09 2.47
N LEU A 79 12.10 5.68 2.09
CA LEU A 79 12.03 7.10 1.76
C LEU A 79 12.23 8.02 2.98
N ARG A 80 11.82 7.58 4.18
CA ARG A 80 12.08 8.30 5.44
C ARG A 80 13.55 8.22 5.82
N GLU A 81 14.16 7.04 5.74
CA GLU A 81 15.58 6.81 6.03
C GLU A 81 16.51 7.54 5.06
N SER A 82 16.17 7.56 3.76
CA SER A 82 16.93 8.29 2.73
C SER A 82 16.92 9.81 2.96
N ARG A 83 15.88 10.34 3.59
CA ARG A 83 15.77 11.77 3.93
C ARG A 83 16.59 12.13 5.17
N ALA A 84 16.71 11.20 6.12
CA ALA A 84 17.55 11.36 7.31
C ALA A 84 19.06 11.35 6.99
N THR A 85 19.48 10.60 5.98
CA THR A 85 20.90 10.48 5.59
C THR A 85 21.40 11.61 4.68
N GLN A 86 20.51 12.35 4.00
CA GLN A 86 20.89 13.52 3.19
C GLN A 86 21.11 14.81 4.00
N ALA A 87 20.79 14.82 5.30
CA ALA A 87 20.99 15.98 6.17
C ALA A 87 22.45 16.23 6.58
N ASP A 88 23.39 15.33 6.24
CA ASP A 88 24.76 15.36 6.80
C ASP A 88 25.82 16.00 5.88
N HIS A 89 25.47 16.46 4.68
CA HIS A 89 26.46 17.00 3.71
C HIS A 89 26.01 18.29 2.99
N SER A 90 25.90 19.42 3.69
CA SER A 90 26.42 20.77 3.31
C SER A 90 25.64 21.95 3.94
N PRO A 91 26.30 23.13 4.13
CA PRO A 91 25.91 24.10 5.14
C PRO A 91 24.97 25.21 4.61
N MET A 92 24.18 25.72 5.54
CA MET A 92 23.55 27.05 5.55
C MET A 92 22.34 27.28 4.62
N GLY A 93 21.16 27.08 5.22
CA GLY A 93 19.87 27.51 4.69
C GLY A 93 18.77 27.03 5.62
N SER A 94 18.62 27.68 6.78
CA SER A 94 17.55 27.38 7.73
C SER A 94 16.19 27.45 7.04
N ILE A 95 15.36 26.42 7.22
CA ILE A 95 13.95 26.53 7.62
C ILE A 95 13.42 25.14 7.97
N ASP A 96 12.77 25.09 9.12
CA ASP A 96 11.79 24.13 9.61
C ASP A 96 12.21 22.78 10.21
N MET A 97 12.00 22.75 11.54
CA MET A 97 11.44 21.68 12.34
C MET A 97 12.21 20.35 12.41
N LEU A 98 13.13 20.35 13.37
CA LEU A 98 13.20 19.30 14.39
C LEU A 98 11.78 19.02 14.95
N THR A 99 11.00 18.15 14.32
CA THR A 99 9.95 17.42 15.03
C THR A 99 10.52 16.09 15.49
N ASP A 100 10.80 16.02 16.78
CA ASP A 100 10.64 14.81 17.59
C ASP A 100 9.36 14.08 17.13
N LEU A 101 9.51 12.96 16.43
CA LEU A 101 8.43 12.03 16.09
C LEU A 101 8.91 10.57 16.24
N ASN A 102 9.74 10.33 17.25
CA ASN A 102 9.58 9.11 18.04
C ASN A 102 8.53 9.43 19.10
N THR A 103 7.42 8.69 19.13
CA THR A 103 6.26 8.83 20.03
C THR A 103 5.11 9.67 19.48
N THR A 104 4.34 9.08 18.55
CA THR A 104 2.88 8.88 18.60
C THR A 104 2.33 8.69 17.18
N GLN A 105 2.51 7.52 16.59
CA GLN A 105 1.53 6.97 15.64
C GLN A 105 0.95 5.69 16.25
N ALA A 106 0.34 5.89 17.42
CA ALA A 106 -0.73 5.06 17.95
C ALA A 106 -2.08 5.77 17.76
N GLU A 107 -2.19 6.57 16.69
CA GLU A 107 -3.47 7.11 16.25
C GLU A 107 -4.14 6.03 15.41
N SER A 108 -5.04 5.27 16.05
CA SER A 108 -6.03 4.36 15.46
C SER A 108 -5.82 4.00 13.99
N GLN A 109 -4.76 3.24 13.67
CA GLN A 109 -4.71 2.55 12.39
C GLN A 109 -5.94 1.65 12.34
N ALA A 110 -6.88 1.94 11.44
CA ALA A 110 -8.06 1.10 11.27
C ALA A 110 -7.59 -0.34 11.08
N ALA A 111 -8.23 -1.27 11.79
CA ALA A 111 -7.87 -2.67 11.70
C ALA A 111 -8.74 -3.32 10.63
N LEU A 112 -8.12 -3.97 9.65
CA LEU A 112 -8.82 -4.87 8.75
C LEU A 112 -8.84 -6.25 9.39
N THR A 113 -10.02 -6.68 9.85
CA THR A 113 -10.21 -8.04 10.34
C THR A 113 -10.66 -8.94 9.20
N VAL A 114 -9.84 -9.95 8.88
CA VAL A 114 -10.13 -11.01 7.93
C VAL A 114 -10.51 -12.24 8.72
N SER A 115 -11.79 -12.60 8.69
CA SER A 115 -12.32 -13.81 9.32
C SER A 115 -12.47 -14.92 8.28
N ILE A 116 -11.79 -16.04 8.52
CA ILE A 116 -11.82 -17.21 7.65
C ILE A 116 -12.75 -18.24 8.30
N THR A 117 -13.91 -18.46 7.67
CA THR A 117 -14.85 -19.54 8.02
C THR A 117 -14.71 -20.71 7.04
N GLU A 118 -15.19 -21.90 7.42
CA GLU A 118 -15.06 -23.13 6.59
C GLU A 118 -15.59 -22.96 5.16
N ASP A 119 -16.59 -22.09 4.95
CA ASP A 119 -17.23 -21.87 3.64
C ASP A 119 -16.94 -20.48 3.01
N SER A 120 -16.33 -19.54 3.73
CA SER A 120 -16.09 -18.18 3.18
C SER A 120 -15.06 -17.34 3.93
N ILE A 121 -14.37 -16.45 3.21
CA ILE A 121 -13.54 -15.38 3.78
C ILE A 121 -14.39 -14.10 3.86
N LYS A 122 -14.51 -13.52 5.06
CA LYS A 122 -15.24 -12.27 5.29
C LYS A 122 -14.31 -11.19 5.82
N LEU A 123 -14.42 -10.00 5.27
CA LEU A 123 -13.68 -8.81 5.68
C LEU A 123 -14.64 -7.80 6.30
N ASP A 124 -14.24 -7.21 7.42
CA ASP A 124 -15.09 -6.29 8.19
C ASP A 124 -15.14 -4.87 7.59
N SER A 125 -14.22 -4.53 6.68
CA SER A 125 -14.26 -3.28 5.92
C SER A 125 -14.71 -3.53 4.48
N SER A 126 -15.72 -2.76 4.08
CA SER A 126 -16.20 -2.67 2.69
C SER A 126 -15.65 -1.44 1.96
N ASP A 127 -14.62 -0.79 2.51
CA ASP A 127 -14.06 0.41 1.92
C ASP A 127 -13.15 0.02 0.75
N CYS A 128 -13.45 0.54 -0.43
CA CYS A 128 -12.65 0.34 -1.61
C CYS A 128 -12.83 1.54 -2.54
N ASN A 129 -11.78 1.87 -3.29
CA ASN A 129 -11.82 2.90 -4.29
C ASN A 129 -11.68 2.31 -5.70
N LEU A 130 -12.05 3.10 -6.71
CA LEU A 130 -12.08 2.66 -8.10
C LEU A 130 -10.72 2.10 -8.56
N PHE A 131 -9.62 2.70 -8.11
CA PHE A 131 -8.28 2.21 -8.43
C PHE A 131 -8.03 0.79 -7.88
N CYS A 132 -8.35 0.54 -6.61
CA CYS A 132 -8.19 -0.79 -6.00
C CYS A 132 -9.11 -1.81 -6.68
N GLU A 133 -10.33 -1.42 -7.08
CA GLU A 133 -11.23 -2.28 -7.86
C GLU A 133 -10.64 -2.63 -9.23
N GLU A 134 -10.09 -1.66 -9.97
CA GLU A 134 -9.47 -1.89 -11.27
C GLU A 134 -8.28 -2.84 -11.17
N TRP A 135 -7.43 -2.69 -10.15
CA TRP A 135 -6.26 -3.54 -9.97
C TRP A 135 -6.62 -4.93 -9.43
N ALA A 136 -7.58 -5.03 -8.52
CA ALA A 136 -8.12 -6.33 -8.11
C ALA A 136 -8.77 -7.05 -9.30
N GLY A 137 -9.49 -6.32 -10.16
CA GLY A 137 -10.03 -6.86 -11.40
C GLY A 137 -8.95 -7.38 -12.34
N LYS A 138 -7.79 -6.71 -12.43
CA LYS A 138 -6.63 -7.23 -13.19
C LYS A 138 -6.05 -8.51 -12.57
N LEU A 139 -5.97 -8.60 -11.24
CA LEU A 139 -5.50 -9.79 -10.53
C LEU A 139 -6.47 -10.98 -10.66
N ALA A 140 -7.77 -10.70 -10.74
CA ALA A 140 -8.83 -11.70 -10.88
C ALA A 140 -9.01 -12.25 -12.31
N LYS A 141 -8.32 -11.68 -13.32
CA LYS A 141 -8.41 -12.15 -14.71
C LYS A 141 -7.98 -13.62 -14.81
N ALA A 142 -8.80 -14.41 -15.50
CA ALA A 142 -8.58 -15.85 -15.70
C ALA A 142 -7.19 -16.17 -16.28
N GLU A 143 -6.67 -15.30 -17.16
CA GLU A 143 -5.35 -15.42 -17.79
C GLU A 143 -4.17 -15.41 -16.80
N TYR A 144 -4.35 -14.84 -15.60
CA TYR A 144 -3.28 -14.67 -14.60
C TYR A 144 -3.53 -15.50 -13.34
N ARG A 145 -4.66 -16.18 -13.26
CA ARG A 145 -5.11 -16.90 -12.05
C ARG A 145 -4.16 -18.01 -11.61
N GLU A 146 -3.47 -18.62 -12.57
CA GLU A 146 -2.54 -19.74 -12.35
C GLU A 146 -1.07 -19.33 -12.44
N ASN A 147 -0.78 -18.08 -12.80
CA ASN A 147 0.59 -17.62 -13.00
C ASN A 147 1.04 -16.67 -11.90
N ALA A 148 1.68 -17.24 -10.89
CA ALA A 148 2.16 -16.54 -9.71
C ALA A 148 3.12 -15.38 -10.05
N LEU A 149 3.98 -15.54 -11.06
CA LEU A 149 4.88 -14.48 -11.53
C LEU A 149 4.13 -13.31 -12.17
N ARG A 150 3.05 -13.58 -12.91
CA ARG A 150 2.21 -12.52 -13.48
C ARG A 150 1.46 -11.76 -12.39
N LEU A 151 0.95 -12.45 -11.38
CA LEU A 151 0.33 -11.80 -10.22
C LEU A 151 1.32 -10.88 -9.51
N LYS A 152 2.57 -11.33 -9.30
CA LYS A 152 3.65 -10.48 -8.76
C LYS A 152 3.91 -9.25 -9.62
N GLN A 153 4.01 -9.42 -10.94
CA GLN A 153 4.20 -8.30 -11.88
C GLN A 153 3.06 -7.28 -11.80
N ILE A 154 1.81 -7.73 -11.66
CA ILE A 154 0.65 -6.84 -11.53
C ILE A 154 0.73 -6.04 -10.22
N ILE A 155 1.12 -6.67 -9.11
CA ILE A 155 1.32 -5.99 -7.83
C ILE A 155 2.47 -4.97 -7.92
N ASP A 156 3.56 -5.31 -8.60
CA ASP A 156 4.69 -4.39 -8.78
C ASP A 156 4.29 -3.19 -9.67
N LEU A 157 3.50 -3.43 -10.71
CA LEU A 157 2.94 -2.36 -11.55
C LEU A 157 1.96 -1.48 -10.77
N LEU A 158 1.14 -2.06 -9.88
CA LEU A 158 0.27 -1.32 -8.97
C LEU A 158 1.10 -0.37 -8.10
N LYS A 159 2.14 -0.90 -7.44
CA LYS A 159 3.04 -0.11 -6.59
C LYS A 159 3.70 1.01 -7.37
N LEU A 160 4.24 0.71 -8.55
CA LEU A 160 4.89 1.70 -9.40
C LEU A 160 3.91 2.80 -9.83
N LYS A 161 2.68 2.44 -10.22
CA LYS A 161 1.64 3.40 -10.58
C LYS A 161 1.26 4.28 -9.40
N PHE A 162 1.13 3.69 -8.21
CA PHE A 162 0.83 4.44 -6.99
C PHE A 162 1.93 5.46 -6.66
N ILE A 163 3.21 5.05 -6.67
CA ILE A 163 4.35 5.95 -6.46
C ILE A 163 4.36 7.09 -7.48
N GLN A 164 4.13 6.77 -8.76
CA GLN A 164 4.09 7.78 -9.82
C GLN A 164 2.99 8.80 -9.57
N THR A 165 1.78 8.35 -9.28
CA THR A 165 0.62 9.21 -8.98
C THR A 165 0.90 10.07 -7.75
N MET A 166 1.49 9.50 -6.70
CA MET A 166 1.89 10.22 -5.49
C MET A 166 2.88 11.34 -5.80
N ASN A 167 3.91 11.07 -6.60
CA ASN A 167 4.93 12.06 -6.95
C ASN A 167 4.37 13.20 -7.80
N VAL A 168 3.45 12.89 -8.72
CA VAL A 168 2.72 13.92 -9.50
C VAL A 168 1.88 14.78 -8.57
N LEU A 169 1.13 14.19 -7.64
CA LEU A 169 0.33 14.93 -6.67
C LEU A 169 1.19 15.85 -5.79
N LYS A 170 2.31 15.35 -5.26
CA LYS A 170 3.24 16.16 -4.46
C LYS A 170 3.75 17.38 -5.22
N ARG A 171 4.02 17.23 -6.53
CA ARG A 171 4.41 18.35 -7.38
C ARG A 171 3.27 19.36 -7.58
N LEU A 172 2.09 18.86 -7.91
CA LEU A 172 0.89 19.68 -8.12
C LEU A 172 0.53 20.48 -6.86
N LEU A 173 0.64 19.88 -5.67
CA LEU A 173 0.36 20.57 -4.41
C LEU A 173 1.33 21.73 -4.14
N ARG A 174 2.64 21.55 -4.37
CA ARG A 174 3.62 22.63 -4.24
C ARG A 174 3.35 23.78 -5.21
N ASP A 175 2.86 23.47 -6.41
CA ASP A 175 2.51 24.47 -7.40
C ASP A 175 1.17 25.15 -7.05
N ALA A 176 0.21 24.41 -6.47
CA ALA A 176 -1.09 24.89 -6.02
C ALA A 176 -1.02 25.88 -4.85
N GLU A 177 0.06 25.84 -4.05
CA GLU A 177 0.33 26.87 -3.02
C GLU A 177 0.44 28.28 -3.61
N LYS A 178 0.80 28.40 -4.89
CA LYS A 178 1.11 29.68 -5.56
C LYS A 178 0.14 30.03 -6.69
N ASP A 179 -0.68 29.10 -7.14
CA ASP A 179 -1.53 29.25 -8.31
C ASP A 179 -2.89 28.53 -8.16
N PHE A 180 -3.97 29.31 -8.20
CA PHE A 180 -5.36 28.82 -8.15
C PHE A 180 -5.75 27.95 -9.35
N TYR A 181 -5.15 28.16 -10.52
CA TYR A 181 -5.39 27.28 -11.67
C TYR A 181 -4.78 25.89 -11.43
N THR A 182 -3.59 25.85 -10.83
CA THR A 182 -2.95 24.59 -10.45
C THR A 182 -3.69 23.91 -9.29
N LEU A 183 -4.30 24.66 -8.37
CA LEU A 183 -5.23 24.11 -7.37
C LEU A 183 -6.39 23.36 -8.02
N TYR A 184 -7.07 23.97 -9.00
CA TYR A 184 -8.16 23.33 -9.73
C TYR A 184 -7.69 22.09 -10.51
N ARG A 185 -6.51 22.14 -11.13
CA ARG A 185 -5.91 20.97 -11.80
C ARG A 185 -5.57 19.85 -10.83
N THR A 186 -5.15 20.19 -9.61
CA THR A 186 -4.87 19.20 -8.55
C THR A 186 -6.15 18.50 -8.14
N PHE A 187 -7.25 19.24 -7.99
CA PHE A 187 -8.58 18.69 -7.75
C PHE A 187 -9.00 17.72 -8.87
N LEU A 188 -8.91 18.13 -10.14
CA LEU A 188 -9.26 17.26 -11.27
C LEU A 188 -8.40 16.00 -11.29
N PHE A 189 -7.10 16.13 -11.06
CA PHE A 189 -6.19 14.98 -10.99
C PHE A 189 -6.58 14.01 -9.87
N LEU A 190 -6.91 14.51 -8.68
CA LEU A 190 -7.36 13.67 -7.56
C LEU A 190 -8.65 12.92 -7.90
N ARG A 191 -9.64 13.62 -8.47
CA ARG A 191 -10.90 13.02 -8.90
C ARG A 191 -10.69 11.93 -9.95
N ASP A 192 -9.91 12.23 -10.98
CA ASP A 192 -9.69 11.31 -12.11
C ASP A 192 -8.74 10.15 -11.74
N SER A 193 -8.00 10.25 -10.62
CA SER A 193 -7.08 9.19 -10.17
C SER A 193 -7.78 7.96 -9.59
N GLY A 194 -9.05 8.08 -9.17
CA GLY A 194 -9.80 7.01 -8.50
C GLY A 194 -9.20 6.56 -7.15
N ASN A 195 -8.27 7.36 -6.61
CA ASN A 195 -7.37 7.02 -5.49
C ASN A 195 -7.23 8.16 -4.47
N ASN A 196 -8.11 9.16 -4.56
CA ASN A 196 -8.05 10.41 -3.81
C ASN A 196 -7.85 10.21 -2.30
N GLU A 197 -8.59 9.31 -1.65
CA GLU A 197 -8.52 9.09 -0.21
C GLU A 197 -7.15 8.60 0.24
N ILE A 198 -6.62 7.57 -0.42
CA ILE A 198 -5.30 7.01 -0.12
C ILE A 198 -4.21 8.06 -0.38
N LEU A 199 -4.30 8.77 -1.50
CA LEU A 199 -3.32 9.80 -1.84
C LEU A 199 -3.35 10.97 -0.85
N LEU A 200 -4.53 11.43 -0.44
CA LEU A 200 -4.68 12.50 0.54
C LEU A 200 -4.18 12.06 1.91
N HIS A 201 -4.42 10.81 2.32
CA HIS A 201 -3.91 10.27 3.59
C HIS A 201 -2.37 10.34 3.65
N TYR A 202 -1.70 9.90 2.58
CA TYR A 202 -0.25 9.91 2.49
C TYR A 202 0.33 11.32 2.45
N VAL A 203 -0.25 12.21 1.64
CA VAL A 203 0.28 13.57 1.54
C VAL A 203 -0.02 14.40 2.79
N SER A 204 -1.12 14.11 3.50
CA SER A 204 -1.38 14.72 4.82
C SER A 204 -0.32 14.34 5.85
N THR A 205 0.24 13.14 5.74
CA THR A 205 1.28 12.65 6.66
C THR A 205 2.67 13.24 6.34
N GLU A 206 2.90 13.72 5.12
CA GLU A 206 4.20 14.24 4.66
C GLU A 206 4.22 15.76 4.38
N GLY A 207 3.08 16.45 4.45
CA GLY A 207 2.91 17.81 3.96
C GLY A 207 3.51 18.90 4.85
N SER A 208 3.84 20.04 4.25
CA SER A 208 4.14 21.29 4.97
C SER A 208 2.84 21.94 5.49
N SER A 209 2.97 22.93 6.38
CA SER A 209 1.82 23.69 6.92
C SER A 209 0.98 24.38 5.83
N GLU A 210 1.60 24.87 4.75
CA GLU A 210 0.89 25.49 3.63
C GLU A 210 0.23 24.45 2.71
N THR A 211 0.90 23.33 2.44
CA THR A 211 0.28 22.18 1.75
C THR A 211 -0.92 21.66 2.54
N ALA A 212 -0.89 21.68 3.87
CA ALA A 212 -2.01 21.24 4.71
C ALA A 212 -3.29 22.09 4.51
N LYS A 213 -3.16 23.41 4.35
CA LYS A 213 -4.32 24.28 4.04
C LYS A 213 -4.92 23.95 2.68
N VAL A 214 -4.06 23.73 1.67
CA VAL A 214 -4.48 23.31 0.32
C VAL A 214 -5.19 21.95 0.38
N LEU A 215 -4.68 21.01 1.18
CA LEU A 215 -5.28 19.69 1.35
C LEU A 215 -6.67 19.74 2.00
N VAL A 216 -6.90 20.61 2.98
CA VAL A 216 -8.22 20.80 3.60
C VAL A 216 -9.22 21.29 2.56
N VAL A 217 -8.86 22.34 1.79
CA VAL A 217 -9.72 22.86 0.72
C VAL A 217 -10.01 21.77 -0.33
N LEU A 218 -9.01 21.01 -0.74
CA LEU A 218 -9.21 19.92 -1.70
C LEU A 218 -10.11 18.81 -1.15
N ARG A 219 -10.02 18.49 0.14
CA ARG A 219 -10.88 17.49 0.80
C ARG A 219 -12.33 17.97 0.84
N ASP A 220 -12.56 19.22 1.25
CA ASP A 220 -13.89 19.81 1.33
C ASP A 220 -14.55 19.85 -0.06
N PHE A 221 -13.81 20.28 -1.09
CA PHE A 221 -14.31 20.28 -2.47
C PHE A 221 -14.63 18.88 -3.01
N ILE A 222 -13.85 17.85 -2.66
CA ILE A 222 -14.14 16.47 -3.05
C ILE A 222 -15.41 15.97 -2.34
N GLN A 223 -15.59 16.26 -1.06
CA GLN A 223 -16.78 15.88 -0.31
C GLN A 223 -18.04 16.57 -0.83
N GLU A 224 -17.98 17.87 -1.12
CA GLU A 224 -19.11 18.64 -1.68
C GLU A 224 -19.57 18.10 -3.04
N GLN A 225 -18.65 17.62 -3.88
CA GLN A 225 -18.96 17.08 -5.21
C GLN A 225 -19.40 15.61 -5.19
N THR A 226 -19.16 14.87 -4.10
CA THR A 226 -19.60 13.48 -3.95
C THR A 226 -21.03 13.38 -3.38
N VAL A 227 -21.52 14.47 -2.77
CA VAL A 227 -22.87 14.56 -2.15
C VAL A 227 -23.91 15.15 -3.13
N GLN A 228 -23.51 15.57 -4.34
CA GLN A 228 -24.39 16.01 -5.42
C GLN A 228 -24.64 14.89 -6.44
#